data_AF-A0A920FMT8-F1
#
_entry.id   AF-A0A920FMT8-F1
#
_cell.length_a   1.000
_cell.length_b   1.000
_cell.length_c   1.000
_cell.angle_alpha   90.00
_cell.angle_beta   90.00
_cell.angle_gamma   90.00
#
_symmetry.space_group_name_H-M   'P 1'
#
loop_
_entity.id
_entity.type
_entity.pdbx_description
1 polymer ?
#
loop_
_entity_poly.entity_id
_entity_poly.type
_entity_poly.pdbx_seq_one_letter_code
_entity_poly.pdbx_strand_id
1 'polypeptide(L)'
;MPMIDASALKEHYDQEGFVLIESLFETSEIQKLQQACDALIEESRSYRESDERFDLEPDHTETTPRVQRIKVPHQQHQAFADLVRAPKLLEILKVLIGEDVRFRNSKLNIKAAKGGTAVDWHQDWAFYPHTNPDLLAVGIMLDDIDQENAPLMIFPKSHQGKTMDHHHREVFCGSVDLLEKT
;
A
#
# COMPACT_ATOMS: atom_id res chain seq x y z
N MET A 1 4.17 -5.11 -22.39
CA MET A 1 3.05 -5.06 -21.43
C MET A 1 2.08 -6.17 -21.78
N PRO A 2 1.60 -6.96 -20.80
CA PRO A 2 0.49 -7.88 -21.07
C PRO A 2 -0.67 -7.10 -21.69
N MET A 3 -1.34 -7.67 -22.69
CA MET A 3 -2.60 -7.09 -23.17
C MET A 3 -3.61 -7.24 -22.04
N ILE A 4 -3.91 -6.14 -21.36
CA ILE A 4 -4.92 -6.09 -20.32
C ILE A 4 -6.23 -5.69 -21.00
N ASP A 5 -7.23 -6.56 -20.94
CA ASP A 5 -8.58 -6.21 -21.37
C ASP A 5 -9.16 -5.21 -20.36
N ALA A 6 -9.20 -3.94 -20.77
CA ALA A 6 -9.67 -2.84 -19.93
C ALA A 6 -11.13 -3.03 -19.48
N SER A 7 -11.97 -3.62 -20.32
CA SER A 7 -13.39 -3.83 -19.99
C SER A 7 -13.52 -4.92 -18.94
N ALA A 8 -12.83 -6.05 -19.13
CA ALA A 8 -12.82 -7.14 -18.15
C ALA A 8 -12.19 -6.71 -16.81
N LEU A 9 -11.12 -5.90 -16.85
CA LEU A 9 -10.49 -5.35 -15.65
C LEU A 9 -11.47 -4.47 -14.86
N LYS A 10 -12.14 -3.54 -15.53
CA LYS A 10 -13.12 -2.64 -14.91
C LYS A 10 -14.31 -3.41 -14.34
N GLU A 11 -14.84 -4.36 -15.11
CA GLU A 11 -15.96 -5.20 -14.66
C GLU A 11 -15.59 -6.00 -13.41
N HIS A 12 -14.40 -6.61 -13.38
CA HIS A 12 -13.92 -7.33 -12.19
C HIS A 12 -13.76 -6.39 -10.99
N TYR A 13 -13.15 -5.22 -11.18
CA TYR A 13 -13.00 -4.22 -10.12
C TYR A 13 -14.35 -3.79 -9.54
N ASP A 14 -15.33 -3.48 -10.39
CA ASP A 14 -16.66 -3.06 -9.96
C ASP A 14 -17.39 -4.15 -9.18
N GLN A 15 -17.22 -5.41 -9.60
CA GLN A 15 -17.85 -6.57 -8.96
C GLN A 15 -17.19 -6.94 -7.64
N GLU A 16 -15.85 -7.02 -7.60
CA GLU A 16 -15.11 -7.61 -6.47
C GLU A 16 -14.48 -6.57 -5.54
N GLY A 17 -14.29 -5.32 -5.99
CA GLY A 17 -13.75 -4.20 -5.21
C GLY A 17 -12.23 -4.09 -5.24
N PHE A 18 -11.55 -4.97 -5.96
CA PHE A 18 -10.10 -4.98 -6.14
C PHE A 18 -9.74 -5.64 -7.48
N VAL A 19 -8.49 -5.45 -7.91
CA VAL A 19 -7.90 -6.17 -9.05
C VAL A 19 -6.47 -6.57 -8.68
N LEU A 20 -6.05 -7.76 -9.10
CA LEU A 20 -4.65 -8.20 -9.06
C LEU A 20 -4.11 -8.19 -10.48
N ILE A 21 -3.01 -7.46 -10.70
CA ILE A 21 -2.32 -7.43 -11.99
C ILE A 21 -0.91 -7.98 -11.77
N GLU A 22 -0.74 -9.23 -12.12
CA GLU A 22 0.56 -9.90 -12.03
C GLU A 22 1.51 -9.37 -13.11
N SER A 23 2.78 -9.21 -12.75
CA SER A 23 3.85 -8.85 -13.71
C SER A 23 3.62 -7.54 -14.48
N LEU A 24 2.97 -6.54 -13.87
CA LEU A 24 2.83 -5.20 -14.46
C LEU A 24 4.20 -4.52 -14.64
N PHE A 25 5.10 -4.73 -13.68
CA PHE A 25 6.49 -4.27 -13.71
C PHE A 25 7.42 -5.44 -14.02
N GLU A 26 8.42 -5.18 -14.84
CA GLU A 26 9.47 -6.15 -15.14
C GLU A 26 10.36 -6.33 -13.90
N THR A 27 11.01 -7.49 -13.80
CA THR A 27 11.95 -7.79 -12.72
C THR A 27 13.03 -6.71 -12.58
N SER A 28 13.51 -6.14 -13.69
CA SER A 28 14.53 -5.08 -13.66
C SER A 28 14.02 -3.77 -13.06
N GLU A 29 12.72 -3.48 -13.17
CA GLU A 29 12.11 -2.30 -12.55
C GLU A 29 11.89 -2.53 -11.06
N ILE A 30 11.43 -3.73 -10.68
CA ILE A 30 11.31 -4.12 -9.27
C ILE A 30 12.68 -4.07 -8.57
N GLN A 31 13.73 -4.59 -9.21
CA GLN A 31 15.10 -4.53 -8.67
C GLN A 31 15.58 -3.10 -8.40
N LYS A 32 15.21 -2.12 -9.25
CA LYS A 32 15.55 -0.71 -8.99
C LYS A 32 14.84 -0.16 -7.75
N LEU A 33 13.60 -0.58 -7.51
CA LEU A 33 12.83 -0.19 -6.33
C LEU A 33 13.37 -0.86 -5.07
N GLN A 34 13.77 -2.14 -5.15
CA GLN A 34 14.44 -2.84 -4.06
C GLN A 34 15.77 -2.16 -3.70
N GLN A 35 16.62 -1.85 -4.68
CA GLN A 35 17.87 -1.11 -4.44
C GLN A 35 17.64 0.27 -3.82
N ALA A 36 16.58 0.98 -4.26
CA ALA A 36 16.18 2.26 -3.67
C ALA A 36 15.72 2.10 -2.21
N CYS A 37 14.98 1.02 -1.90
CA CYS A 37 14.59 0.68 -0.55
C CYS A 37 15.81 0.41 0.33
N ASP A 38 16.74 -0.43 -0.14
CA ASP A 38 17.98 -0.76 0.58
C ASP A 38 18.83 0.48 0.86
N ALA A 39 18.93 1.40 -0.10
CA ALA A 39 19.65 2.65 0.07
C ALA A 39 19.03 3.54 1.18
N LEU A 40 17.71 3.61 1.24
CA LEU A 40 16.99 4.37 2.29
C LEU A 40 17.08 3.68 3.65
N ILE A 41 17.08 2.35 3.70
CA ILE A 41 17.32 1.58 4.93
C ILE A 41 18.77 1.82 5.41
N GLU A 42 19.75 1.83 4.51
CA GLU A 42 21.14 2.12 4.86
C GLU A 42 21.31 3.54 5.42
N GLU A 43 20.66 4.53 4.79
CA GLU A 43 20.64 5.91 5.29
C GLU A 43 20.06 6.02 6.70
N SER A 44 19.03 5.21 7.01
CA SER A 44 18.36 5.21 8.31
C SER A 44 19.29 4.87 9.49
N ARG A 45 20.45 4.24 9.27
CA ARG A 45 21.43 3.92 10.34
C ARG A 45 21.90 5.15 11.13
N SER A 46 21.88 6.32 10.51
CA SER A 46 22.26 7.58 11.13
C SER A 46 21.16 8.13 12.06
N TYR A 47 19.97 7.54 12.04
CA TYR A 47 18.82 7.95 12.85
C TYR A 47 18.82 7.19 14.17
N ARG A 48 18.24 7.82 15.20
CA ARG A 48 18.09 7.25 16.55
C ARG A 48 16.64 7.21 17.00
N GLU A 49 15.78 7.97 16.34
CA GLU A 49 14.37 8.14 16.64
C GLU A 49 13.58 8.29 15.33
N SER A 50 12.29 7.94 15.38
CA SER A 50 11.40 8.09 14.24
C SER A 50 11.15 9.57 13.94
N ASP A 51 11.01 9.91 12.67
CA ASP A 51 10.80 11.28 12.22
C ASP A 51 9.84 11.33 11.01
N GLU A 52 9.83 12.44 10.28
CA GLU A 52 9.00 12.60 9.08
C GLU A 52 9.41 11.70 7.91
N ARG A 53 10.60 11.09 7.96
CA ARG A 53 11.13 10.20 6.92
C ARG A 53 10.93 8.73 7.25
N PHE A 54 11.13 8.34 8.50
CA PHE A 54 11.16 6.94 8.92
C PHE A 54 10.33 6.68 10.18
N ASP A 55 9.55 5.60 10.17
CA ASP A 55 9.12 4.92 11.40
C ASP A 55 10.12 3.80 11.69
N LEU A 56 10.84 3.89 12.80
CA LEU A 56 11.86 2.92 13.23
C LEU A 56 11.26 1.88 14.18
N GLU A 57 11.75 0.64 14.11
CA GLU A 57 11.42 -0.36 15.14
C GLU A 57 12.20 -0.09 16.44
N PRO A 58 11.73 -0.55 17.62
CA PRO A 58 12.41 -0.33 18.89
C PRO A 58 13.84 -0.88 18.97
N ASP A 59 14.18 -1.89 18.16
CA ASP A 59 15.50 -2.53 18.08
C ASP A 59 16.39 -1.93 16.97
N HIS A 60 15.97 -0.83 16.36
CA HIS A 60 16.77 -0.11 15.37
C HIS A 60 18.09 0.41 15.97
N THR A 61 19.20 0.11 15.31
CA THR A 61 20.52 0.66 15.65
C THR A 61 21.33 0.95 14.38
N GLU A 62 22.42 1.71 14.53
CA GLU A 62 23.36 1.96 13.45
C GLU A 62 23.94 0.67 12.86
N THR A 63 24.19 -0.36 13.67
CA THR A 63 24.71 -1.64 13.18
C THR A 63 23.61 -2.60 12.72
N THR A 64 22.37 -2.37 13.11
CA THR A 64 21.21 -3.21 12.83
C THR A 64 20.01 -2.32 12.47
N PRO A 65 19.94 -1.83 11.21
CA PRO A 65 18.87 -0.95 10.78
C PRO A 65 17.57 -1.73 10.73
N ARG A 66 16.56 -1.23 11.45
CA ARG A 66 15.21 -1.78 11.51
C ARG A 66 14.21 -0.66 11.24
N VAL A 67 13.74 -0.58 10.00
CA VAL A 67 12.77 0.44 9.57
C VAL A 67 11.44 -0.26 9.37
N GLN A 68 10.39 0.19 10.05
CA GLN A 68 9.03 -0.32 9.85
C GLN A 68 8.39 0.31 8.62
N ARG A 69 8.61 1.62 8.42
CA ARG A 69 8.03 2.37 7.31
C ARG A 69 8.96 3.47 6.84
N ILE A 70 9.06 3.60 5.52
CA ILE A 70 9.58 4.80 4.86
C ILE A 70 8.38 5.66 4.45
N LYS A 71 8.32 6.87 5.00
CA LYS A 71 7.25 7.84 4.76
C LYS A 71 7.51 8.61 3.47
N VAL A 72 6.50 8.81 2.62
CA VAL A 72 6.61 9.68 1.43
C VAL A 72 7.82 9.29 0.52
N PRO A 73 8.05 8.00 0.21
CA PRO A 73 9.28 7.55 -0.45
C PRO A 73 9.52 8.19 -1.83
N HIS A 74 8.44 8.62 -2.51
CA HIS A 74 8.50 9.34 -3.78
C HIS A 74 9.15 10.74 -3.69
N GLN A 75 9.34 11.29 -2.50
CA GLN A 75 10.12 12.52 -2.28
C GLN A 75 11.54 12.23 -1.81
N GLN A 76 11.82 11.00 -1.39
CA GLN A 76 13.12 10.61 -0.83
C GLN A 76 14.02 9.94 -1.86
N HIS A 77 13.46 9.26 -2.88
CA HIS A 77 14.25 8.60 -3.91
C HIS A 77 13.57 8.63 -5.29
N GLN A 78 14.35 8.92 -6.34
CA GLN A 78 13.85 9.10 -7.71
C GLN A 78 13.11 7.87 -8.24
N ALA A 79 13.58 6.67 -7.93
CA ALA A 79 12.92 5.43 -8.36
C ALA A 79 11.43 5.36 -7.91
N PHE A 80 11.11 5.78 -6.69
CA PHE A 80 9.73 5.85 -6.22
C PHE A 80 8.97 7.05 -6.79
N ALA A 81 9.67 8.15 -7.10
CA ALA A 81 9.08 9.29 -7.81
C ALA A 81 8.65 8.94 -9.24
N ASP A 82 9.46 8.12 -9.92
CA ASP A 82 9.17 7.61 -11.25
C ASP A 82 8.05 6.57 -11.21
N LEU A 83 8.05 5.70 -10.19
CA LEU A 83 7.02 4.67 -10.00
C LEU A 83 5.61 5.26 -9.94
N VAL A 84 5.39 6.29 -9.13
CA VAL A 84 4.06 6.91 -8.97
C VAL A 84 3.60 7.65 -10.23
N ARG A 85 4.49 7.84 -11.21
CA ARG A 85 4.22 8.47 -12.52
C ARG A 85 4.34 7.49 -13.68
N ALA A 86 4.54 6.20 -13.41
CA ALA A 86 4.78 5.20 -14.45
C ALA A 86 3.57 5.12 -15.39
N PRO A 87 3.74 5.31 -16.72
CA PRO A 87 2.61 5.34 -17.65
C PRO A 87 1.72 4.11 -17.56
N LYS A 88 2.32 2.91 -17.48
CA LYS A 88 1.59 1.66 -17.31
C LYS A 88 0.75 1.57 -16.03
N LEU A 89 1.17 2.20 -14.94
CA LEU A 89 0.36 2.28 -13.73
C LEU A 89 -0.80 3.24 -13.96
N LEU A 90 -0.51 4.44 -14.49
CA LEU A 90 -1.52 5.46 -14.76
C LEU A 90 -2.62 4.96 -15.70
N GLU A 91 -2.27 4.22 -16.76
CA GLU A 91 -3.26 3.64 -17.68
C GLU A 91 -4.22 2.67 -16.97
N ILE A 92 -3.75 1.88 -15.99
CA ILE A 92 -4.62 1.05 -15.15
C ILE A 92 -5.53 1.92 -14.29
N LEU A 93 -4.99 2.93 -13.61
CA LEU A 93 -5.80 3.79 -12.74
C LEU A 93 -6.90 4.50 -13.54
N LYS A 94 -6.60 4.93 -14.77
CA LYS A 94 -7.58 5.58 -15.66
C LYS A 94 -8.73 4.66 -16.04
N VAL A 95 -8.43 3.39 -16.32
CA VAL A 95 -9.47 2.38 -16.57
C VAL A 95 -10.40 2.23 -15.36
N LEU A 96 -9.85 2.30 -14.15
CA LEU A 96 -10.61 2.06 -12.91
C LEU A 96 -11.43 3.28 -12.46
N ILE A 97 -10.87 4.49 -12.47
CA ILE A 97 -11.48 5.69 -11.86
C ILE A 97 -11.57 6.91 -12.80
N GLY A 98 -11.19 6.77 -14.07
CA GLY A 98 -11.27 7.82 -15.09
C GLY A 98 -9.96 8.60 -15.31
N GLU A 99 -9.97 9.49 -16.31
CA GLU A 99 -8.76 10.13 -16.85
C GLU A 99 -7.98 11.02 -15.87
N ASP A 100 -8.70 11.73 -14.99
CA ASP A 100 -8.14 12.77 -14.13
C ASP A 100 -7.70 12.23 -12.75
N VAL A 101 -6.60 11.46 -12.75
CA VAL A 101 -6.06 10.86 -11.53
C VAL A 101 -5.15 11.84 -10.77
N ARG A 102 -5.46 12.10 -9.50
CA ARG A 102 -4.60 12.87 -8.59
C ARG A 102 -3.91 11.98 -7.57
N PHE A 103 -2.58 12.02 -7.56
CA PHE A 103 -1.78 11.38 -6.51
C PHE A 103 -1.92 12.11 -5.17
N ARG A 104 -2.20 11.37 -4.09
CA ARG A 104 -2.38 11.92 -2.73
C ARG A 104 -1.15 11.74 -1.85
N ASN A 105 -0.73 10.50 -1.62
CA ASN A 105 0.41 10.15 -0.78
C ASN A 105 0.92 8.75 -1.13
N SER A 106 2.11 8.42 -0.63
CA SER A 106 2.61 7.04 -0.62
C SER A 106 3.38 6.75 0.66
N LYS A 107 3.48 5.46 0.97
CA LYS A 107 4.26 4.89 2.07
C LYS A 107 4.83 3.56 1.61
N LEU A 108 6.02 3.22 2.07
CA LEU A 108 6.62 1.91 1.86
C LEU A 108 6.69 1.22 3.22
N ASN A 109 5.94 0.12 3.37
CA ASN A 109 5.95 -0.67 4.60
C ASN A 109 6.93 -1.82 4.43
N ILE A 110 7.83 -1.98 5.39
CA ILE A 110 8.83 -3.03 5.39
C ILE A 110 8.38 -4.10 6.39
N LYS A 111 8.28 -5.33 5.92
CA LYS A 111 7.89 -6.50 6.72
C LYS A 111 9.13 -7.32 7.04
N ALA A 112 9.99 -6.77 7.90
CA ALA A 112 11.21 -7.46 8.30
C ALA A 112 10.89 -8.77 9.04
N ALA A 113 11.70 -9.81 8.80
CA ALA A 113 11.55 -11.08 9.50
C ALA A 113 11.59 -10.88 11.02
N LYS A 114 10.69 -11.57 11.73
CA LYS A 114 10.51 -11.51 13.20
C LYS A 114 10.16 -10.10 13.72
N GLY A 115 9.76 -9.18 12.84
CA GLY A 115 9.25 -7.85 13.15
C GLY A 115 7.88 -7.62 12.51
N GLY A 116 7.41 -6.38 12.58
CA GLY A 116 6.15 -5.95 11.99
C GLY A 116 4.90 -6.18 12.87
N THR A 117 4.01 -5.19 12.83
CA THR A 117 2.67 -5.27 13.43
C THR A 117 1.68 -5.74 12.37
N ALA A 118 0.78 -6.65 12.74
CA ALA A 118 -0.37 -6.99 11.92
C ALA A 118 -1.21 -5.73 11.70
N VAL A 119 -1.80 -5.60 10.51
CA VAL A 119 -2.78 -4.55 10.24
C VAL A 119 -4.13 -5.22 10.38
N ASP A 120 -4.93 -4.77 11.35
CA ASP A 120 -6.27 -5.29 11.57
C ASP A 120 -7.18 -4.99 10.37
N TRP A 121 -8.28 -5.74 10.27
CA TRP A 121 -9.30 -5.49 9.24
C TRP A 121 -9.81 -4.06 9.33
N HIS A 122 -9.87 -3.37 8.19
CA HIS A 122 -10.34 -2.00 8.11
C HIS A 122 -10.82 -1.67 6.69
N GLN A 123 -11.39 -0.47 6.55
CA GLN A 123 -11.75 0.12 5.28
C GLN A 123 -11.09 1.49 5.22
N ASP A 124 -10.22 1.68 4.24
CA ASP A 124 -9.45 2.90 4.03
C ASP A 124 -10.31 4.17 4.01
N TRP A 125 -11.54 4.08 3.48
CA TRP A 125 -12.49 5.18 3.44
C TRP A 125 -12.72 5.84 4.82
N ALA A 126 -12.71 5.06 5.90
CA ALA A 126 -12.95 5.58 7.25
C ALA A 126 -11.82 6.48 7.78
N PHE A 127 -10.61 6.33 7.25
CA PHE A 127 -9.45 7.15 7.63
C PHE A 127 -9.38 8.48 6.89
N TYR A 128 -9.96 8.54 5.69
CA TYR A 128 -9.91 9.71 4.82
C TYR A 128 -11.15 9.78 3.94
N PRO A 129 -12.32 10.15 4.50
CA PRO A 129 -13.53 10.30 3.71
C PRO A 129 -13.35 11.40 2.66
N HIS A 130 -13.81 11.13 1.44
CA HIS A 130 -13.82 12.08 0.33
C HIS A 130 -15.27 12.38 -0.11
N THR A 131 -15.43 13.29 -1.06
CA THR A 131 -16.74 13.66 -1.61
C THR A 131 -17.30 12.65 -2.61
N ASN A 132 -16.46 11.73 -3.13
CA ASN A 132 -16.84 10.63 -4.02
C ASN A 132 -15.94 9.40 -3.74
N PRO A 133 -16.36 8.19 -4.15
CA PRO A 133 -15.60 6.96 -3.92
C PRO A 133 -14.50 6.70 -4.98
N ASP A 134 -14.17 7.67 -5.84
CA ASP A 134 -13.16 7.52 -6.90
C ASP A 134 -11.75 7.63 -6.31
N LEU A 135 -11.43 6.69 -5.42
CA LEU A 135 -10.21 6.64 -4.63
C LEU A 135 -9.63 5.22 -4.65
N LEU A 136 -8.35 5.13 -4.94
CA LEU A 136 -7.64 3.86 -5.03
C LEU A 136 -6.50 3.79 -4.00
N ALA A 137 -6.47 2.69 -3.25
CA ALA A 137 -5.26 2.22 -2.61
C ALA A 137 -4.52 1.30 -3.58
N VAL A 138 -3.25 1.60 -3.88
CA VAL A 138 -2.43 0.84 -4.81
C VAL A 138 -1.30 0.16 -4.05
N GLY A 139 -1.31 -1.18 -4.06
CA GLY A 139 -0.22 -2.00 -3.55
C GLY A 139 0.73 -2.43 -4.67
N ILE A 140 2.03 -2.17 -4.50
CA ILE A 140 3.07 -2.68 -5.39
C ILE A 140 3.98 -3.54 -4.53
N MET A 141 3.99 -4.84 -4.80
CA MET A 141 4.78 -5.81 -4.04
C MET A 141 6.20 -5.78 -4.60
N LEU A 142 7.17 -5.41 -3.75
CA LEU A 142 8.58 -5.37 -4.14
C LEU A 142 9.26 -6.73 -3.98
N ASP A 143 8.71 -7.58 -3.12
CA ASP A 143 9.16 -8.94 -2.88
C ASP A 143 8.00 -9.91 -3.11
N ASP A 144 8.34 -11.18 -3.33
CA ASP A 144 7.34 -12.24 -3.43
C ASP A 144 6.56 -12.34 -2.13
N ILE A 145 5.24 -12.50 -2.24
CA ILE A 145 4.33 -12.63 -1.11
C ILE A 145 3.72 -14.03 -1.12
N ASP A 146 3.83 -14.70 0.02
CA ASP A 146 3.22 -15.99 0.29
C ASP A 146 2.36 -15.93 1.57
N GLN A 147 1.86 -17.09 2.02
CA GLN A 147 1.03 -17.17 3.21
C GLN A 147 1.81 -16.92 4.52
N GLU A 148 3.14 -17.01 4.48
CA GLU A 148 4.02 -16.96 5.65
C GLU A 148 4.59 -15.55 5.87
N ASN A 149 4.57 -14.67 4.86
CA ASN A 149 5.17 -13.34 4.93
C ASN A 149 4.18 -12.15 4.91
N ALA A 150 3.02 -12.34 5.54
CA ALA A 150 1.98 -11.33 5.76
C ALA A 150 1.30 -10.84 4.47
N PRO A 151 0.56 -11.71 3.76
CA PRO A 151 -0.13 -11.34 2.55
C PRO A 151 -1.22 -10.30 2.82
N LEU A 152 -1.44 -9.42 1.85
CA LEU A 152 -2.63 -8.58 1.85
C LEU A 152 -3.86 -9.47 1.69
N MET A 153 -4.78 -9.37 2.65
CA MET A 153 -6.09 -10.04 2.56
C MET A 153 -7.16 -9.01 2.23
N ILE A 154 -8.06 -9.37 1.31
CA ILE A 154 -9.18 -8.55 0.89
C ILE A 154 -10.44 -9.40 1.01
N PHE A 155 -11.52 -8.82 1.57
CA PHE A 155 -12.83 -9.46 1.57
C PHE A 155 -13.57 -9.04 0.29
N PRO A 156 -13.80 -9.96 -0.68
CA PRO A 156 -14.41 -9.58 -1.95
C PRO A 156 -15.81 -8.98 -1.76
N LYS A 157 -16.18 -8.01 -2.60
CA LYS A 157 -17.48 -7.33 -2.61
C LYS A 157 -17.79 -6.47 -1.38
N SER A 158 -16.85 -6.35 -0.44
CA SER A 158 -17.06 -5.58 0.80
C SER A 158 -17.24 -4.08 0.56
N HIS A 159 -16.83 -3.57 -0.59
CA HIS A 159 -17.04 -2.18 -1.02
C HIS A 159 -18.49 -1.85 -1.39
N GLN A 160 -19.34 -2.85 -1.66
CA GLN A 160 -20.75 -2.65 -2.02
C GLN A 160 -21.63 -2.34 -0.79
N GLY A 161 -21.12 -2.62 0.41
CA GLY A 161 -21.80 -2.34 1.67
C GLY A 161 -21.58 -0.92 2.18
N LYS A 162 -22.16 -0.62 3.35
CA LYS A 162 -21.82 0.59 4.09
C LYS A 162 -20.38 0.46 4.63
N THR A 163 -19.74 1.60 4.85
CA THR A 163 -18.55 1.64 5.71
C THR A 163 -18.93 1.10 7.09
N MET A 164 -18.21 0.10 7.57
CA MET A 164 -18.35 -0.49 8.89
C MET A 164 -17.90 0.49 9.98
N ASP A 165 -18.22 0.21 11.23
CA ASP A 165 -17.78 1.05 12.34
C ASP A 165 -16.31 0.78 12.67
N HIS A 166 -15.52 1.85 12.72
CA HIS A 166 -14.10 1.85 13.10
C HIS A 166 -13.87 2.42 14.49
N HIS A 167 -14.92 2.49 15.30
CA HIS A 167 -14.88 2.95 16.68
C HIS A 167 -15.02 1.79 17.66
N HIS A 168 -14.27 1.87 18.75
CA HIS A 168 -14.51 1.06 19.94
C HIS A 168 -14.82 1.99 21.10
N ARG A 169 -16.01 1.85 21.69
CA ARG A 169 -16.49 2.73 22.79
C ARG A 169 -16.40 4.21 22.41
N GLU A 170 -16.92 4.56 21.23
CA GLU A 170 -16.94 5.92 20.66
C GLU A 170 -15.56 6.52 20.32
N VAL A 171 -14.48 5.76 20.48
CA VAL A 171 -13.13 6.20 20.10
C VAL A 171 -12.73 5.51 18.81
N PHE A 172 -12.29 6.30 17.82
CA PHE A 172 -11.79 5.76 16.55
C PHE A 172 -10.54 4.91 16.82
N CYS A 173 -10.63 3.61 16.55
CA CYS A 173 -9.52 2.67 16.67
C CYS A 173 -8.94 2.25 15.32
N GLY A 174 -9.64 2.55 14.22
CA GLY A 174 -9.15 2.27 12.87
C GLY A 174 -9.28 0.81 12.43
N SER A 175 -9.92 -0.03 13.24
CA SER A 175 -10.19 -1.44 12.92
C SER A 175 -11.68 -1.74 13.01
N VAL A 176 -12.13 -2.77 12.30
CA VAL A 176 -13.52 -3.24 12.33
C VAL A 176 -13.60 -4.57 13.07
N ASP A 177 -14.63 -4.74 13.88
CA ASP A 177 -14.98 -6.05 14.41
C ASP A 177 -15.83 -6.80 13.37
N LEU A 178 -15.28 -7.91 12.86
CA LEU A 178 -16.00 -8.77 11.91
C LEU A 178 -17.07 -9.64 12.57
N LEU A 179 -17.04 -9.78 13.90
CA LEU A 179 -17.97 -10.59 14.69
C LEU A 179 -19.18 -9.80 15.19
N GLU A 180 -19.14 -8.46 15.17
CA GLU A 180 -20.31 -7.62 15.35
C GLU A 180 -21.20 -7.64 14.08
N LYS A 181 -21.80 -8.80 13.81
CA LYS A 181 -22.84 -8.99 12.80
C LYS A 181 -24.03 -9.74 13.39
N THR A 182 -24.92 -9.01 14.04
CA THR A 182 -26.39 -9.19 14.00
C THR A 182 -27.05 -7.84 14.19
#